data_AF-A0A498KG86-F1
#
_entry.id   AF-A0A498KG86-F1
#
_cell.length_a   1.000
_cell.length_b   1.000
_cell.length_c   1.000
_cell.angle_alpha   90.00
_cell.angle_beta   90.00
_cell.angle_gamma   90.00
#
_symmetry.space_group_name_H-M   'P 1'
#
loop_
_entity.id
_entity.type
_entity.pdbx_description
1 polymer ?
#
loop_
_entity_poly.entity_id
_entity_poly.type
_entity_poly.pdbx_seq_one_letter_code
_entity_poly.pdbx_strand_id
1 'polypeptide(L)'
;MAAYCSELQYLANPETTHVQSAEQHNQDVNSLGLISARKTAETVEVLKLMASNYLVALCQAIDLRHLEENMRNSVKLAVSNVAKRVLMVGGVGDLHPSRFCEKDLLKVINDEPVFAYIDDPCGEHSVIVHKLKLVLVNHALANNNDMTNPSASIFLKIVLPKEVEETRFAFETGYPALETGSRTTGPILCIKKIRSPGEDCDKVFSTICSGTLIDPLLHYLNEWDGSPLPKC
;
A
#
# COMPACT_ATOMS: atom_id res chain seq x y z
N MET A 1 -15.49 5.40 -8.59
CA MET A 1 -14.50 6.25 -9.29
C MET A 1 -14.82 6.46 -10.77
N ALA A 2 -14.85 5.43 -11.62
CA ALA A 2 -15.09 5.62 -13.06
C ALA A 2 -16.45 6.28 -13.39
N ALA A 3 -17.54 5.86 -12.71
CA ALA A 3 -18.85 6.48 -12.85
C ALA A 3 -18.81 7.98 -12.53
N TYR A 4 -18.23 8.35 -11.38
CA TYR A 4 -18.08 9.74 -10.95
C TYR A 4 -17.27 10.57 -11.95
N CYS A 5 -16.16 10.02 -12.45
CA CYS A 5 -15.35 10.71 -13.45
C CYS A 5 -16.11 10.92 -14.76
N SER A 6 -16.88 9.92 -15.21
CA SER A 6 -17.68 10.03 -16.44
C SER A 6 -18.74 11.13 -16.34
N GLU A 7 -19.44 11.20 -15.20
CA GLU A 7 -20.42 12.25 -14.92
C GLU A 7 -19.76 13.63 -14.76
N LEU A 8 -18.63 13.72 -14.06
CA LEU A 8 -17.87 14.95 -13.91
C LEU A 8 -17.43 15.54 -15.27
N GLN A 9 -16.98 14.68 -16.18
CA GLN A 9 -16.60 15.09 -17.55
C GLN A 9 -17.81 15.56 -18.36
N TYR A 10 -18.98 14.95 -18.17
CA TYR A 10 -20.21 15.44 -18.79
C TYR A 10 -20.62 16.83 -18.26
N LEU A 11 -20.52 17.04 -16.95
CA LEU A 11 -20.85 18.31 -16.29
C LEU A 11 -19.86 19.45 -16.61
N ALA A 12 -18.69 19.13 -17.17
CA ALA A 12 -17.67 20.11 -17.54
C ALA A 12 -18.02 20.96 -18.79
N ASN A 13 -19.08 20.60 -19.52
CA ASN A 13 -19.51 21.35 -20.69
C ASN A 13 -20.00 22.76 -20.32
N PRO A 14 -19.70 23.79 -21.13
CA PRO A 14 -20.10 25.16 -20.81
C PRO A 14 -21.59 25.40 -21.09
N GLU A 15 -22.28 26.02 -20.14
CA GLU A 15 -23.69 26.42 -20.31
C GLU A 15 -23.84 27.69 -21.17
N THR A 16 -22.82 28.55 -21.19
CA THR A 16 -22.85 29.87 -21.84
C THR A 16 -22.90 29.81 -23.37
N THR A 17 -22.67 28.65 -23.98
CA THR A 17 -22.86 28.44 -25.43
C THR A 17 -24.32 28.26 -25.83
N HIS A 18 -25.24 28.14 -24.86
CA HIS A 18 -26.67 27.88 -25.09
C HIS A 18 -27.57 29.12 -24.92
N VAL A 19 -26.99 30.33 -24.91
CA VAL A 19 -27.73 31.59 -24.78
C VAL A 19 -28.84 31.67 -25.84
N GLN A 20 -30.07 31.94 -25.37
CA GLN A 20 -31.23 32.18 -26.22
C GLN A 20 -31.59 33.66 -26.19
N SER A 21 -32.05 34.17 -27.33
CA SER A 21 -32.68 35.49 -27.36
C SER A 21 -34.04 35.40 -26.65
N ALA A 22 -34.16 36.13 -25.54
CA ALA A 22 -35.32 36.09 -24.66
C ALA A 22 -36.05 37.44 -24.63
N GLU A 23 -37.25 37.45 -24.02
CA GLU A 23 -38.02 38.66 -23.73
C GLU A 23 -38.23 39.56 -24.97
N GLN A 24 -38.91 39.02 -25.99
CA GLN A 24 -39.19 39.73 -27.25
C GLN A 24 -37.92 40.29 -27.95
N HIS A 25 -36.81 39.56 -27.86
CA HIS A 25 -35.49 39.97 -28.37
C HIS A 25 -34.85 41.18 -27.66
N ASN A 26 -35.40 41.63 -26.54
CA ASN A 26 -34.77 42.66 -25.70
C ASN A 26 -33.61 42.08 -24.86
N GLN A 27 -33.59 40.75 -24.66
CA GLN A 27 -32.48 40.01 -24.06
C GLN A 27 -31.87 39.05 -25.07
N ASP A 28 -31.36 39.59 -26.18
CA ASP A 28 -30.66 38.84 -27.23
C ASP A 28 -29.32 38.25 -26.78
N VAL A 29 -28.72 38.80 -25.72
CA VAL A 29 -27.60 38.23 -24.97
C VAL A 29 -27.91 38.22 -23.47
N ASN A 30 -27.60 37.11 -22.79
CA ASN A 30 -27.70 36.96 -21.34
C ASN A 30 -26.62 36.00 -20.82
N SER A 31 -26.35 36.01 -19.51
CA SER A 31 -25.16 35.35 -18.95
C SER A 31 -25.34 33.88 -18.58
N LEU A 32 -26.59 33.42 -18.40
CA LEU A 32 -26.92 32.11 -17.83
C LEU A 32 -26.21 31.81 -16.48
N GLY A 33 -25.80 32.86 -15.74
CA GLY A 33 -24.88 32.73 -14.61
C GLY A 33 -25.36 31.79 -13.50
N LEU A 34 -26.63 31.87 -13.11
CA LEU A 34 -27.20 30.97 -12.09
C LEU A 34 -27.29 29.51 -12.56
N ILE A 35 -27.51 29.28 -13.86
CA ILE A 35 -27.58 27.92 -14.43
C ILE A 35 -26.18 27.30 -14.38
N SER A 36 -25.17 28.02 -14.87
CA SER A 36 -23.77 27.60 -14.80
C SER A 36 -23.34 27.34 -13.34
N ALA A 37 -23.64 28.25 -12.42
CA ALA A 37 -23.31 28.08 -11.00
C ALA A 37 -23.92 26.81 -10.38
N ARG A 38 -25.17 26.45 -10.74
CA ARG A 38 -25.81 25.22 -10.26
C ARG A 38 -25.13 23.95 -10.79
N LYS A 39 -24.69 23.95 -12.05
CA LYS A 39 -23.92 22.84 -12.64
C LYS A 39 -22.53 22.72 -12.04
N THR A 40 -21.88 23.84 -11.75
CA THR A 40 -20.62 23.84 -11.00
C THR A 40 -20.81 23.32 -9.57
N ALA A 41 -21.91 23.65 -8.89
CA ALA A 41 -22.20 23.12 -7.56
C ALA A 41 -22.38 21.58 -7.59
N GLU A 42 -23.11 21.04 -8.57
CA GLU A 42 -23.24 19.60 -8.81
C GLU A 42 -21.88 18.93 -9.06
N THR A 43 -21.03 19.57 -9.87
CA THR A 43 -19.64 19.14 -10.15
C THR A 43 -18.82 19.05 -8.86
N VAL A 44 -18.94 20.04 -7.96
CA VAL A 44 -18.24 20.04 -6.67
C VAL A 44 -18.69 18.88 -5.77
N GLU A 45 -19.97 18.53 -5.76
CA GLU A 45 -20.45 17.38 -4.98
C GLU A 45 -19.90 16.04 -5.50
N VAL A 46 -19.86 15.85 -6.83
CA VAL A 46 -19.22 14.67 -7.43
C VAL A 46 -17.72 14.63 -7.11
N LEU A 47 -17.03 15.78 -7.14
CA LEU A 47 -15.62 15.87 -6.78
C LEU A 47 -15.38 15.49 -5.30
N LYS A 48 -16.26 15.90 -4.38
CA LYS A 48 -16.17 15.49 -2.97
C LYS A 48 -16.30 13.97 -2.83
N LEU A 49 -17.23 13.32 -3.54
CA LEU A 49 -17.35 11.85 -3.55
C LEU A 49 -16.08 11.16 -4.05
N MET A 50 -15.44 11.72 -5.09
CA MET A 50 -14.16 11.23 -5.60
C MET A 50 -13.03 11.42 -4.59
N ALA A 51 -12.94 12.59 -3.96
CA ALA A 51 -11.93 12.91 -2.96
C ALA A 51 -12.04 12.01 -1.73
N SER A 52 -13.25 11.74 -1.23
CA SER A 52 -13.48 10.83 -0.10
C SER A 52 -12.96 9.43 -0.37
N ASN A 53 -13.33 8.85 -1.52
CA ASN A 53 -12.84 7.53 -1.92
C ASN A 53 -11.32 7.49 -2.03
N TYR A 54 -10.73 8.54 -2.61
CA TYR A 54 -9.29 8.58 -2.83
C TYR A 54 -8.52 8.71 -1.52
N LEU A 55 -8.99 9.54 -0.58
CA LEU A 55 -8.39 9.68 0.75
C LEU A 55 -8.42 8.35 1.52
N VAL A 56 -9.55 7.63 1.51
CA VAL A 56 -9.64 6.29 2.13
C VAL A 56 -8.65 5.31 1.49
N ALA A 57 -8.54 5.31 0.16
CA ALA A 57 -7.60 4.45 -0.55
C ALA A 57 -6.13 4.79 -0.25
N LEU A 58 -5.79 6.08 -0.09
CA LEU A 58 -4.45 6.52 0.30
C LEU A 58 -4.11 6.09 1.74
N CYS A 59 -5.03 6.25 2.69
CA CYS A 59 -4.84 5.74 4.05
C CYS A 59 -4.59 4.23 4.06
N GLN A 60 -5.40 3.47 3.30
CA GLN A 60 -5.20 2.03 3.14
C GLN A 60 -3.84 1.69 2.52
N ALA A 61 -3.36 2.49 1.55
CA ALA A 61 -2.05 2.28 0.94
C ALA A 61 -0.90 2.53 1.92
N ILE A 62 -1.01 3.54 2.79
CA ILE A 62 -0.03 3.81 3.86
C ILE A 62 0.06 2.61 4.81
N ASP A 63 -1.08 2.10 5.26
CA ASP A 63 -1.12 0.95 6.15
C ASP A 63 -0.54 -0.31 5.48
N LEU A 64 -0.84 -0.52 4.19
CA LEU A 64 -0.25 -1.63 3.42
C LEU A 64 1.27 -1.49 3.28
N ARG A 65 1.82 -0.29 3.10
CA ARG A 65 3.28 -0.09 3.09
C ARG A 65 3.91 -0.40 4.43
N HIS A 66 3.26 -0.03 5.52
CA HIS A 66 3.73 -0.39 6.86
C HIS A 66 3.71 -1.90 7.08
N LEU A 67 2.63 -2.58 6.68
CA LEU A 67 2.53 -4.04 6.72
C LEU A 67 3.63 -4.70 5.88
N GLU A 68 3.85 -4.19 4.66
CA GLU A 68 4.86 -4.68 3.73
C GLU A 68 6.26 -4.66 4.37
N GLU A 69 6.63 -3.55 5.01
CA GLU A 69 7.94 -3.40 5.67
C GLU A 69 8.10 -4.37 6.85
N ASN A 70 7.10 -4.45 7.73
CA ASN A 70 7.13 -5.36 8.88
C ASN A 70 7.25 -6.83 8.44
N MET A 71 6.46 -7.22 7.44
CA MET A 71 6.50 -8.56 6.87
C MET A 71 7.84 -8.87 6.21
N ARG A 72 8.41 -7.92 5.46
CA ARG A 72 9.74 -8.08 4.88
C ARG A 72 10.80 -8.31 5.96
N ASN A 73 10.77 -7.52 7.02
CA ASN A 73 11.73 -7.62 8.13
C ASN A 73 11.60 -8.95 8.88
N SER A 74 10.37 -9.40 9.13
CA SER A 74 10.07 -10.72 9.70
C SER A 74 10.62 -11.86 8.83
N VAL A 75 10.35 -11.85 7.53
CA VAL A 75 10.86 -12.85 6.58
C VAL A 75 12.40 -12.86 6.55
N LYS A 76 13.04 -11.68 6.54
CA LYS A 76 14.51 -11.57 6.63
C LYS A 76 15.06 -12.19 7.90
N LEU A 77 14.45 -11.91 9.06
CA LEU A 77 14.89 -12.44 10.34
C LEU A 77 14.74 -13.96 10.39
N ALA A 78 13.59 -14.49 9.96
CA ALA A 78 13.35 -15.92 9.86
C ALA A 78 14.38 -16.61 8.95
N VAL A 79 14.63 -16.07 7.75
CA VAL A 79 15.60 -16.63 6.80
C VAL A 79 17.03 -16.51 7.33
N SER A 80 17.43 -15.39 7.93
CA SER A 80 18.75 -15.24 8.57
C SER A 80 18.95 -16.24 9.70
N ASN A 81 17.95 -16.43 10.56
CA ASN A 81 18.01 -17.40 11.66
C ASN A 81 18.14 -18.84 11.16
N VAL A 82 17.37 -19.20 10.13
CA VAL A 82 17.47 -20.55 9.51
C VAL A 82 18.81 -20.71 8.80
N ALA A 83 19.26 -19.72 8.03
CA ALA A 83 20.56 -19.74 7.37
C ALA A 83 21.69 -19.90 8.38
N LYS A 84 21.67 -19.18 9.50
CA LYS A 84 22.70 -19.31 10.56
C LYS A 84 22.70 -20.69 11.21
N ARG A 85 21.54 -21.27 11.47
CA ARG A 85 21.43 -22.60 12.08
C ARG A 85 21.85 -23.73 11.13
N VAL A 86 21.50 -23.61 9.86
CA VAL A 86 21.69 -24.70 8.87
C VAL A 86 23.00 -24.57 8.09
N LEU A 87 23.43 -23.35 7.78
CA LEU A 87 24.56 -23.05 6.89
C LEU A 87 25.81 -22.55 7.63
N MET A 88 25.87 -22.59 8.97
CA MET A 88 27.12 -22.28 9.70
C MET A 88 27.82 -23.48 10.32
N VAL A 89 27.12 -24.55 10.68
CA VAL A 89 27.71 -25.72 11.36
C VAL A 89 27.43 -26.98 10.55
N GLY A 90 28.49 -27.61 10.02
CA GLY A 90 28.42 -28.95 9.44
C GLY A 90 28.22 -30.02 10.54
N GLY A 91 27.84 -31.24 10.15
CA GLY A 91 27.54 -32.33 11.09
C GLY A 91 28.68 -32.73 12.04
N VAL A 92 29.91 -32.21 11.84
CA VAL A 92 31.11 -32.50 12.63
C VAL A 92 31.81 -31.20 13.10
N GLY A 93 31.07 -30.10 13.30
CA GLY A 93 31.64 -28.85 13.85
C GLY A 93 32.49 -28.02 12.87
N ASP A 94 32.68 -28.49 11.64
CA ASP A 94 33.32 -27.75 10.56
C ASP A 94 32.45 -26.61 10.03
N LEU A 95 33.10 -25.54 9.57
CA LEU A 95 32.44 -24.40 8.92
C LEU A 95 31.87 -24.83 7.57
N HIS A 96 30.56 -24.61 7.38
CA HIS A 96 29.89 -24.95 6.12
C HIS A 96 30.35 -24.01 4.97
N PRO A 97 30.63 -24.53 3.76
CA PRO A 97 31.13 -23.72 2.63
C PRO A 97 30.15 -22.62 2.19
N SER A 98 28.83 -22.83 2.39
CA SER A 98 27.77 -21.85 2.12
C SER A 98 27.61 -20.74 3.17
N ARG A 99 28.58 -20.53 4.07
CA ARG A 99 28.51 -19.48 5.11
C ARG A 99 28.29 -18.06 4.55
N PHE A 100 28.74 -17.82 3.32
CA PHE A 100 28.58 -16.52 2.65
C PHE A 100 27.24 -16.37 1.90
N CYS A 101 26.41 -17.41 1.87
CA CYS A 101 25.14 -17.43 1.14
C CYS A 101 24.06 -16.52 1.79
N GLU A 102 24.20 -16.16 3.08
CA GLU A 102 23.23 -15.32 3.80
C GLU A 102 22.96 -14.00 3.08
N LYS A 103 24.02 -13.34 2.58
CA LYS A 103 23.89 -12.04 1.89
C LYS A 103 23.05 -12.15 0.61
N ASP A 104 23.23 -13.23 -0.15
CA ASP A 104 22.51 -13.45 -1.40
C ASP A 104 21.05 -13.86 -1.16
N LEU A 105 20.79 -14.63 -0.09
CA LEU A 105 19.42 -14.96 0.33
C LEU A 105 18.66 -13.69 0.78
N LEU A 106 19.31 -12.82 1.55
CA LEU A 106 18.72 -11.54 1.96
C LEU A 106 18.49 -10.60 0.78
N LYS A 107 19.37 -10.63 -0.22
CA LYS A 107 19.19 -9.87 -1.47
C LYS A 107 17.93 -10.30 -2.21
N VAL A 108 17.69 -11.61 -2.35
CA VAL A 108 16.46 -12.14 -2.96
C VAL A 108 15.20 -11.62 -2.25
N ILE A 109 15.21 -11.55 -0.92
CA ILE A 109 14.07 -11.04 -0.14
C ILE A 109 13.86 -9.52 -0.35
N ASN A 110 14.94 -8.76 -0.54
CA ASN A 110 14.84 -7.32 -0.84
C ASN A 110 14.27 -7.05 -2.23
N ASP A 111 14.63 -7.87 -3.20
CA ASP A 111 14.27 -7.67 -4.60
C ASP A 111 12.86 -8.21 -4.91
N GLU A 112 12.25 -9.00 -4.00
CA GLU A 112 10.92 -9.58 -4.19
C GLU A 112 9.81 -8.76 -3.51
N PRO A 113 8.73 -8.40 -4.21
CA PRO A 113 7.57 -7.77 -3.59
C PRO A 113 6.89 -8.72 -2.60
N VAL A 114 6.71 -8.26 -1.36
CA VAL A 114 6.20 -9.09 -0.25
C VAL A 114 4.82 -9.66 -0.56
N PHE A 115 3.92 -8.83 -1.07
CA PHE A 115 2.54 -9.24 -1.39
C PHE A 115 2.44 -10.27 -2.53
N ALA A 116 3.52 -10.59 -3.24
CA ALA A 116 3.51 -11.65 -4.24
C ALA A 116 3.61 -13.07 -3.63
N TYR A 117 4.08 -13.18 -2.38
CA TYR A 117 4.31 -14.49 -1.75
C TYR A 117 3.82 -14.59 -0.31
N ILE A 118 3.54 -13.47 0.38
CA ILE A 118 3.28 -13.48 1.83
C ILE A 118 1.99 -14.22 2.25
N ASP A 119 1.03 -14.39 1.33
CA ASP A 119 -0.20 -15.14 1.61
C ASP A 119 0.04 -16.67 1.62
N ASP A 120 1.04 -17.14 0.88
CA ASP A 120 1.52 -18.51 0.92
C ASP A 120 3.06 -18.56 0.79
N PRO A 121 3.79 -18.20 1.87
CA PRO A 121 5.23 -17.99 1.82
C PRO A 121 6.02 -19.29 1.63
N CYS A 122 5.38 -20.45 1.80
CA CYS A 122 5.97 -21.77 1.66
C CYS A 122 5.26 -22.68 0.65
N GLY A 123 4.33 -22.13 -0.12
CA GLY A 123 3.56 -22.83 -1.13
C GLY A 123 4.42 -23.47 -2.22
N GLU A 124 3.87 -24.48 -2.87
CA GLU A 124 4.53 -25.17 -3.98
C GLU A 124 4.84 -24.23 -5.15
N HIS A 125 4.03 -23.20 -5.37
CA HIS A 125 4.20 -22.18 -6.42
C HIS A 125 4.78 -20.86 -5.91
N SER A 126 5.27 -20.81 -4.66
CA SER A 126 5.74 -19.58 -4.05
C SER A 126 7.04 -19.09 -4.71
N VAL A 127 7.01 -17.88 -5.29
CA VAL A 127 8.16 -17.31 -6.03
C VAL A 127 9.39 -17.20 -5.14
N ILE A 128 9.21 -16.81 -3.87
CA ILE A 128 10.31 -16.65 -2.91
C ILE A 128 11.04 -17.98 -2.66
N VAL A 129 10.30 -19.09 -2.52
CA VAL A 129 10.88 -20.41 -2.27
C VAL A 129 11.73 -20.86 -3.46
N HIS A 130 11.25 -20.65 -4.69
CA HIS A 130 12.00 -20.99 -5.90
C HIS A 130 13.30 -20.18 -6.00
N LYS A 131 13.23 -18.87 -5.77
CA LYS A 131 14.42 -18.00 -5.83
C LYS A 131 15.43 -18.32 -4.73
N LEU A 132 14.98 -18.58 -3.50
CA LEU A 132 15.87 -19.00 -2.41
C LEU A 132 16.53 -20.36 -2.69
N LYS A 133 15.78 -21.33 -3.22
CA LYS A 133 16.34 -22.62 -3.67
C LYS A 133 17.38 -22.44 -4.77
N LEU A 134 17.11 -21.58 -5.76
CA LEU A 134 18.04 -21.31 -6.85
C LEU A 134 19.36 -20.74 -6.34
N VAL A 135 19.34 -19.82 -5.38
CA VAL A 135 20.55 -19.28 -4.73
C VAL A 135 21.34 -20.40 -4.06
N LEU A 136 20.68 -21.26 -3.28
CA LEU A 136 21.34 -22.38 -2.60
C LEU A 136 21.96 -23.38 -3.59
N VAL A 137 21.25 -23.71 -4.68
CA VAL A 137 21.74 -24.63 -5.73
C VAL A 137 22.95 -24.03 -6.44
N ASN A 138 22.91 -22.75 -6.81
CA ASN A 138 24.03 -22.08 -7.48
C ASN A 138 25.29 -22.06 -6.60
N HIS A 139 25.13 -21.81 -5.29
CA HIS A 139 26.23 -21.87 -4.32
C HIS A 139 26.78 -23.29 -4.12
N ALA A 140 25.92 -24.31 -4.18
CA ALA A 140 26.36 -25.71 -4.11
C ALA A 140 27.16 -26.11 -5.36
N LEU A 141 26.67 -25.74 -6.56
CA LEU A 141 27.36 -26.01 -7.83
C LEU A 141 28.71 -25.31 -7.92
N ALA A 142 28.84 -24.09 -7.39
CA ALA A 142 30.10 -23.34 -7.40
C ALA A 142 31.18 -23.93 -6.46
N ASN A 143 30.77 -24.70 -5.43
CA ASN A 143 31.66 -25.20 -4.38
C ASN A 143 32.19 -26.63 -4.59
N ASN A 144 31.83 -27.31 -5.69
CA ASN A 144 32.37 -28.61 -6.16
C ASN A 144 32.43 -29.79 -5.15
N ASN A 145 31.87 -29.69 -3.95
CA ASN A 145 31.83 -30.77 -2.95
C ASN A 145 30.47 -30.91 -2.28
N ASP A 146 30.03 -32.17 -2.22
CA ASP A 146 28.94 -32.80 -1.48
C ASP A 146 27.49 -32.30 -1.68
N MET A 147 26.79 -32.98 -2.58
CA MET A 147 25.36 -32.85 -2.90
C MET A 147 24.44 -33.51 -1.83
N THR A 148 24.88 -33.67 -0.59
CA THR A 148 24.29 -34.64 0.36
C THR A 148 23.65 -34.04 1.61
N ASN A 149 23.20 -32.78 1.60
CA ASN A 149 22.50 -32.21 2.76
C ASN A 149 21.00 -31.89 2.49
N PRO A 150 20.08 -32.86 2.67
CA PRO A 150 18.63 -32.68 2.50
C PRO A 150 17.99 -31.75 3.56
N SER A 151 18.76 -31.35 4.57
CA SER A 151 18.29 -30.64 5.77
C SER A 151 17.84 -29.20 5.50
N ALA A 152 18.40 -28.49 4.52
CA ALA A 152 18.10 -27.07 4.32
C ALA A 152 16.70 -26.78 3.74
N SER A 153 16.17 -27.67 2.89
CA SER A 153 14.87 -27.45 2.22
C SER A 153 13.66 -27.80 3.10
N ILE A 154 13.84 -28.62 4.14
CA ILE A 154 12.74 -29.09 5.01
C ILE A 154 12.46 -28.08 6.13
N PHE A 155 13.49 -27.39 6.64
CA PHE A 155 13.35 -26.46 7.77
C PHE A 155 12.73 -25.10 7.40
N LEU A 156 12.99 -24.56 6.19
CA LEU A 156 12.36 -23.29 5.75
C LEU A 156 10.82 -23.39 5.68
N LYS A 157 10.29 -24.57 5.33
CA LYS A 157 8.85 -24.83 5.22
C LYS A 157 8.09 -24.75 6.55
N ILE A 158 8.77 -24.96 7.68
CA ILE A 158 8.14 -25.06 9.00
C ILE A 158 8.16 -23.71 9.74
N VAL A 159 9.23 -22.92 9.56
CA VAL A 159 9.47 -21.71 10.35
C VAL A 159 8.78 -20.47 9.75
N LEU A 160 8.81 -20.32 8.43
CA LEU A 160 8.36 -19.09 7.77
C LEU A 160 6.84 -18.82 7.91
N PRO A 161 5.94 -19.82 7.78
CA PRO A 161 4.51 -19.57 7.94
C PRO A 161 4.14 -19.10 9.35
N LYS A 162 4.81 -19.64 10.39
CA LYS A 162 4.57 -19.26 11.77
C LYS A 162 4.98 -17.81 12.05
N GLU A 163 6.17 -17.41 11.60
CA GLU A 163 6.67 -16.04 11.80
C GLU A 163 5.80 -15.00 11.05
N VAL A 164 5.33 -15.34 9.84
CA VAL A 164 4.44 -14.49 9.05
C VAL A 164 3.10 -14.30 9.76
N GLU A 165 2.49 -15.38 10.28
CA GLU A 165 1.23 -15.27 11.04
C GLU A 165 1.40 -14.54 12.37
N GLU A 166 2.50 -14.73 13.09
CA GLU A 166 2.79 -13.98 14.32
C GLU A 166 3.02 -12.49 14.04
N THR A 167 3.67 -12.16 12.92
CA THR A 167 3.85 -10.76 12.48
C THR A 167 2.53 -10.14 12.04
N ARG A 168 1.67 -10.92 11.36
CA ARG A 168 0.33 -10.50 10.96
C ARG A 168 -0.53 -10.21 12.17
N PHE A 169 -0.51 -11.13 13.14
CA PHE A 169 -1.19 -10.98 14.41
C PHE A 169 -0.65 -9.78 15.18
N ALA A 170 0.66 -9.63 15.33
CA ALA A 170 1.27 -8.49 16.00
C ALA A 170 0.94 -7.16 15.33
N PHE A 171 0.80 -7.12 14.01
CA PHE A 171 0.32 -5.94 13.29
C PHE A 171 -1.18 -5.68 13.54
N GLU A 172 -2.01 -6.73 13.53
CA GLU A 172 -3.44 -6.65 13.83
C GLU A 172 -3.72 -6.24 15.29
N THR A 173 -2.86 -6.63 16.26
CA THR A 173 -3.05 -6.41 17.70
C THR A 173 -2.18 -5.31 18.31
N GLY A 174 -1.03 -5.01 17.71
CA GLY A 174 0.06 -4.26 18.33
C GLY A 174 0.22 -2.80 17.91
N TYR A 175 -0.63 -2.28 17.02
CA TYR A 175 -0.57 -0.87 16.63
C TYR A 175 -1.67 -0.03 17.30
N PRO A 176 -1.33 0.96 18.15
CA PRO A 176 -2.07 2.21 18.14
C PRO A 176 -1.80 2.85 16.78
N ALA A 177 -2.84 3.09 15.98
CA ALA A 177 -2.76 3.74 14.67
C ALA A 177 -1.66 4.82 14.68
N LEU A 178 -0.73 4.75 13.70
CA LEU A 178 0.37 5.69 13.52
C LEU A 178 -0.06 7.10 13.96
N GLU A 179 0.66 7.73 14.89
CA GLU A 179 0.39 9.10 15.36
C GLU A 179 0.67 10.16 14.25
N THR A 180 0.42 9.84 12.99
CA THR A 180 0.34 10.80 11.90
C THR A 180 -1.04 11.45 11.91
N GLY A 181 -1.31 12.35 12.87
CA GLY A 181 -2.31 13.45 12.79
C GLY A 181 -3.77 13.16 12.36
N SER A 182 -4.11 11.94 11.98
CA SER A 182 -5.33 11.51 11.33
C SER A 182 -6.03 10.53 12.26
N ARG A 183 -6.38 11.04 13.45
CA ARG A 183 -7.19 10.31 14.43
C ARG A 183 -8.65 10.10 13.97
N THR A 184 -8.98 10.34 12.70
CA THR A 184 -10.37 10.44 12.23
C THR A 184 -10.83 9.27 11.35
N THR A 185 -9.92 8.48 10.77
CA THR A 185 -10.29 7.28 10.01
C THR A 185 -9.60 6.09 10.62
N GLY A 186 -10.42 5.24 11.26
CA GLY A 186 -9.99 4.08 12.02
C GLY A 186 -9.21 3.03 11.22
N PRO A 187 -8.88 1.91 11.86
CA PRO A 187 -7.94 0.91 11.35
C PRO A 187 -8.39 0.35 10.01
N ILE A 188 -7.41 0.07 9.14
CA ILE A 188 -7.41 -0.84 7.97
C ILE A 188 -8.78 -1.46 7.68
N LEU A 189 -9.23 -1.29 6.44
CA LEU A 189 -10.21 -2.17 5.80
C LEU A 189 -9.59 -3.57 5.73
N CYS A 190 -9.58 -4.24 6.88
CA CYS A 190 -9.16 -5.61 7.01
C CYS A 190 -10.33 -6.42 6.46
N ILE A 191 -10.04 -7.30 5.51
CA ILE A 191 -11.01 -8.25 4.95
C ILE A 191 -11.73 -9.06 6.06
N LYS A 192 -11.15 -9.11 7.27
CA LYS A 192 -11.74 -9.75 8.46
C LYS A 192 -12.69 -8.89 9.30
N LYS A 193 -12.79 -7.58 9.08
CA LYS A 193 -13.76 -6.71 9.78
C LYS A 193 -15.03 -6.57 8.93
N ILE A 194 -16.19 -6.64 9.57
CA ILE A 194 -17.55 -6.58 8.96
C ILE A 194 -17.89 -5.14 8.53
N ARG A 195 -16.94 -4.40 7.96
CA ARG A 195 -17.11 -2.99 7.61
C ARG A 195 -17.01 -2.82 6.10
N SER A 196 -18.02 -2.22 5.49
CA SER A 196 -17.97 -1.96 4.05
C SER A 196 -17.09 -0.74 3.72
N PRO A 197 -16.41 -0.71 2.56
CA PRO A 197 -15.68 0.48 2.12
C PRO A 197 -16.54 1.74 2.04
N GLY A 198 -17.85 1.59 1.75
CA GLY A 198 -18.80 2.69 1.71
C GLY A 198 -18.91 3.42 3.05
N GLU A 199 -18.94 2.68 4.17
CA GLU A 199 -19.03 3.28 5.51
C GLU A 199 -17.78 4.10 5.90
N ASP A 200 -16.62 3.81 5.31
CA ASP A 200 -15.42 4.65 5.47
C ASP A 200 -15.49 5.89 4.59
N CYS A 201 -15.90 5.71 3.34
CA CYS A 201 -16.03 6.80 2.39
C CYS A 201 -17.09 7.82 2.84
N ASP A 202 -18.23 7.37 3.39
CA ASP A 202 -19.30 8.23 3.90
C ASP A 202 -18.87 9.09 5.09
N LYS A 203 -18.01 8.56 5.97
CA LYS A 203 -17.46 9.33 7.10
C LYS A 203 -16.52 10.43 6.61
N VAL A 204 -15.63 10.11 5.66
CA VAL A 204 -14.74 11.10 5.06
C VAL A 204 -15.53 12.13 4.27
N PHE A 205 -16.54 11.72 3.51
CA PHE A 205 -17.44 12.61 2.80
C PHE A 205 -18.15 13.58 3.74
N SER A 206 -18.73 13.07 4.83
CA SER A 206 -19.37 13.91 5.86
C SER A 206 -18.39 14.91 6.47
N THR A 207 -17.15 14.49 6.72
CA THR A 207 -16.05 15.34 7.24
C THR A 207 -15.70 16.46 6.26
N ILE A 208 -15.58 16.15 4.97
CA ILE A 208 -15.36 17.14 3.91
C ILE A 208 -16.53 18.14 3.86
N CYS A 209 -17.77 17.64 3.88
CA CYS A 209 -18.96 18.48 3.84
C CYS A 209 -19.11 19.39 5.07
N SER A 210 -18.66 18.96 6.25
CA SER A 210 -18.64 19.78 7.47
C SER A 210 -17.48 20.77 7.54
N GLY A 211 -16.53 20.74 6.59
CA GLY A 211 -15.35 21.61 6.58
C GLY A 211 -14.26 21.24 7.59
N THR A 212 -14.42 20.13 8.32
CA THR A 212 -13.48 19.69 9.37
C THR A 212 -12.16 19.14 8.81
N LEU A 213 -12.10 18.86 7.50
CA LEU A 213 -10.86 18.47 6.82
C LEU A 213 -9.89 19.63 6.59
N ILE A 214 -10.33 20.89 6.72
CA ILE A 214 -9.52 22.07 6.38
C ILE A 214 -8.30 22.18 7.30
N ASP A 215 -8.49 22.11 8.62
CA ASP A 215 -7.38 22.27 9.57
C ASP A 215 -6.32 21.17 9.44
N PRO A 216 -6.67 19.86 9.36
CA PRO A 216 -5.69 18.81 9.10
C PRO A 216 -4.93 19.00 7.78
N LEU A 217 -5.61 19.46 6.72
CA LEU A 217 -4.97 19.67 5.42
C LEU A 217 -3.95 20.81 5.46
N LEU A 218 -4.28 21.92 6.12
CA LEU A 218 -3.37 23.05 6.27
C LEU A 218 -2.25 22.77 7.27
N HIS A 219 -2.48 21.88 8.25
CA HIS A 219 -1.45 21.47 9.20
C HIS A 219 -0.23 20.86 8.50
N TYR A 220 -0.40 20.12 7.40
CA TYR A 220 0.73 19.56 6.63
C TYR A 220 1.60 20.61 5.92
N LEU A 221 1.14 21.85 5.81
CA LEU A 221 1.86 22.97 5.19
C LEU A 221 2.34 24.00 6.23
N ASN A 222 2.24 23.69 7.52
CA ASN A 222 2.59 24.61 8.61
C ASN A 222 4.07 25.03 8.62
N GLU A 223 4.96 24.15 8.19
CA GLU A 223 6.41 24.36 8.10
C GLU A 223 6.84 24.91 6.72
N TRP A 224 5.92 25.05 5.77
CA TRP A 224 6.25 25.56 4.45
C TRP A 224 6.38 27.08 4.47
N ASP A 225 7.55 27.58 4.07
CA ASP A 225 7.87 29.01 3.99
C ASP A 225 7.34 29.71 2.71
N GLY A 226 6.57 28.99 1.89
CA GLY A 226 6.05 29.49 0.61
C GLY A 226 7.07 29.47 -0.53
N SER A 227 8.31 29.00 -0.30
CA SER A 227 9.36 28.95 -1.31
C SER A 227 9.65 27.51 -1.76
N PRO A 228 10.07 27.31 -3.02
CA PRO A 228 10.58 26.01 -3.45
C PRO A 228 11.95 25.73 -2.81
N LEU A 229 12.31 24.45 -2.70
CA LEU A 229 13.66 24.07 -2.27
C LEU A 229 14.74 24.67 -3.21
N PRO A 230 15.91 25.07 -2.67
CA PRO A 230 17.01 25.60 -3.48
C PRO A 230 17.43 24.61 -4.56
N LYS A 231 17.70 25.13 -5.76
CA LYS A 231 18.17 24.34 -6.93
C LYS A 231 19.68 24.49 -7.19
N CYS A 232 20.42 25.04 -6.24
CA CYS A 232 21.85 25.34 -6.36
C CYS A 232 22.71 24.23 -5.75
#